data_AF-A0A3P3QGN8-F1
#
_entry.id   AF-A0A3P3QGN8-F1
#
_cell.length_a   1.000
_cell.length_b   1.000
_cell.length_c   1.000
_cell.angle_alpha   90.00
_cell.angle_beta   90.00
_cell.angle_gamma   90.00
#
_symmetry.space_group_name_H-M   'P 1'
#
loop_
_entity.id
_entity.type
_entity.pdbx_description
1 polymer ?
#
loop_
_entity_poly.entity_id
_entity_poly.type
_entity_poly.pdbx_seq_one_letter_code
_entity_poly.pdbx_strand_id
1 'polypeptide(L)'
;MNTTWRTEQLRRLNQTMKAIEILAEHPDLTLIYQGKAWVYRDLLELSVRIFRLAQQEGYDVQAFELWFAKDAELFAHYGLEWRVG
;
A
#
# COMPACT_ATOMS: atom_id res chain seq x y z
N MET A 1 2.16 22.84 16.32
CA MET A 1 1.74 21.42 16.22
C MET A 1 2.13 20.71 17.50
N ASN A 2 1.16 20.11 18.20
CA ASN A 2 1.35 19.56 19.54
C ASN A 2 1.99 18.15 19.47
N THR A 3 3.03 17.87 20.26
CA THR A 3 3.84 16.63 20.20
C THR A 3 3.00 15.35 20.25
N THR A 4 1.90 15.37 21.01
CA THR A 4 0.94 14.26 21.15
C THR A 4 0.25 13.88 19.83
N TRP A 5 -0.07 14.86 18.98
CA TRP A 5 -0.68 14.61 17.67
C TRP A 5 0.30 13.87 16.77
N ARG A 6 1.56 14.30 16.75
CA ARG A 6 2.61 13.66 15.94
C ARG A 6 2.86 12.21 16.36
N THR A 7 2.91 11.96 17.67
CA THR A 7 3.06 10.59 18.22
C THR A 7 1.89 9.69 17.84
N GLU A 8 0.66 10.21 17.88
CA GLU A 8 -0.53 9.45 17.47
C GLU A 8 -0.54 9.15 15.96
N GLN A 9 -0.11 10.09 15.12
CA GLN A 9 0.05 9.83 13.68
C GLN A 9 1.10 8.75 13.39
N LEU A 10 2.24 8.79 14.09
CA LEU A 10 3.29 7.75 13.95
C LEU A 10 2.81 6.38 14.42
N ARG A 11 2.02 6.33 15.50
CA ARG A 11 1.42 5.08 15.99
C ARG A 11 0.45 4.49 14.95
N ARG A 12 -0.40 5.32 14.37
CA ARG A 12 -1.34 4.91 13.32
C ARG A 12 -0.60 4.40 12.10
N LEU A 13 0.43 5.12 11.65
CA LEU A 13 1.27 4.70 10.53
C LEU A 13 1.91 3.33 10.79
N ASN A 14 2.51 3.12 11.96
CA ASN A 14 3.12 1.84 12.32
C ASN A 14 2.09 0.70 12.35
N GLN A 15 0.89 0.94 12.87
CA GLN A 15 -0.19 -0.05 12.83
C GLN A 15 -0.64 -0.37 11.40
N THR A 16 -0.74 0.64 10.51
CA THR A 16 -1.02 0.41 9.10
C THR A 16 0.07 -0.43 8.44
N MET A 17 1.35 -0.11 8.69
CA MET A 17 2.48 -0.86 8.13
C MET A 17 2.46 -2.33 8.55
N LYS A 18 2.19 -2.61 9.83
CA LYS A 18 2.04 -3.99 10.32
C LYS A 18 0.86 -4.73 9.69
N ALA A 19 -0.27 -4.05 9.49
CA ALA A 19 -1.40 -4.66 8.79
C ALA A 19 -1.05 -4.99 7.33
N ILE A 20 -0.26 -4.14 6.68
CA ILE A 20 0.26 -4.38 5.33
C ILE A 20 1.20 -5.59 5.31
N GLU A 21 2.12 -5.69 6.27
CA GLU A 21 3.04 -6.83 6.39
C GLU A 21 2.29 -8.17 6.58
N ILE A 22 1.31 -8.22 7.49
CA ILE A 22 0.52 -9.43 7.74
C ILE A 22 -0.21 -9.88 6.47
N LEU A 23 -0.85 -8.95 5.77
CA LEU A 23 -1.56 -9.26 4.52
C LEU A 23 -0.61 -9.64 3.39
N ALA A 24 0.63 -9.14 3.38
CA ALA A 24 1.65 -9.55 2.42
C ALA A 24 2.18 -10.96 2.66
N GLU A 25 2.31 -11.39 3.92
CA GLU A 25 2.70 -12.75 4.28
C GLU A 25 1.55 -13.76 4.10
N HIS A 26 0.31 -13.31 4.28
CA HIS A 26 -0.90 -14.12 4.22
C HIS A 26 -1.98 -13.45 3.36
N PRO A 27 -1.85 -13.50 2.03
CA PRO A 27 -2.71 -12.77 1.09
C PRO A 27 -4.17 -13.27 1.05
N ASP A 28 -4.45 -14.43 1.64
CA ASP A 28 -5.77 -15.02 1.80
C ASP A 28 -6.55 -14.48 3.01
N LEU A 29 -5.90 -13.74 3.92
CA LEU A 29 -6.55 -13.19 5.10
C LEU A 29 -7.40 -11.95 4.78
N THR A 30 -8.44 -11.79 5.59
CA THR A 30 -9.20 -10.54 5.71
C THR A 30 -8.89 -9.92 7.07
N LEU A 31 -8.43 -8.67 7.07
CA LEU A 31 -8.02 -7.95 8.27
C LEU A 31 -8.97 -6.77 8.55
N ILE A 32 -9.48 -6.67 9.77
CA ILE A 32 -10.30 -5.53 10.18
C ILE A 32 -9.40 -4.40 10.68
N TYR A 33 -9.33 -3.30 9.96
CA TYR A 33 -8.53 -2.13 10.32
C TYR A 33 -9.31 -0.83 10.07
N GLN A 34 -9.30 0.06 11.07
CA GLN A 34 -10.05 1.32 11.06
C GLN A 34 -11.55 1.16 10.74
N GLY A 35 -12.17 0.07 11.20
CA GLY A 35 -13.59 -0.20 10.99
C GLY A 35 -13.95 -0.68 9.57
N LYS A 36 -12.96 -0.91 8.70
CA LYS A 36 -13.14 -1.51 7.38
C LYS A 36 -12.49 -2.90 7.34
N ALA A 37 -13.07 -3.82 6.58
CA ALA A 37 -12.39 -5.06 6.19
C ALA A 37 -11.43 -4.78 5.03
N TRP A 38 -10.17 -5.11 5.23
CA TRP A 38 -9.10 -5.01 4.25
C TRP A 38 -8.72 -6.40 3.78
N VAL A 39 -8.62 -6.56 2.47
CA VAL A 39 -8.02 -7.74 1.84
C VAL A 39 -6.73 -7.34 1.13
N TYR A 40 -5.90 -8.32 0.79
CA TYR A 40 -4.63 -8.06 0.11
C TYR A 40 -4.79 -7.23 -1.18
N ARG A 41 -5.88 -7.44 -1.94
CA ARG A 41 -6.24 -6.61 -3.09
C ARG A 41 -6.37 -5.11 -2.77
N ASP A 42 -6.98 -4.74 -1.64
CA ASP A 42 -7.11 -3.33 -1.25
C ASP A 42 -5.73 -2.67 -1.06
N LEU A 43 -4.75 -3.44 -0.59
CA LEU A 43 -3.38 -2.93 -0.39
C LEU A 43 -2.65 -2.72 -1.71
N LEU A 44 -2.79 -3.66 -2.63
CA LEU A 44 -2.24 -3.53 -3.98
C LEU A 44 -2.87 -2.35 -4.73
N GLU A 45 -4.17 -2.10 -4.54
CA GLU A 45 -4.81 -0.92 -5.11
C GLU A 45 -4.30 0.39 -4.46
N LEU A 46 -4.11 0.39 -3.15
CA LEU A 46 -3.56 1.54 -2.43
C LEU A 46 -2.13 1.86 -2.89
N SER A 47 -1.30 0.84 -3.11
CA SER A 47 0.08 1.04 -3.58
C SER A 47 0.12 1.67 -4.98
N VAL A 48 -0.77 1.25 -5.90
CA VAL A 48 -0.92 1.88 -7.23
C VAL A 48 -1.34 3.35 -7.11
N ARG A 49 -2.26 3.67 -6.20
CA ARG A 49 -2.68 5.07 -5.96
C ARG A 49 -1.54 5.93 -5.41
N ILE A 50 -0.75 5.41 -4.48
CA ILE A 50 0.42 6.09 -3.91
C ILE A 50 1.48 6.31 -4.98
N PHE A 51 1.77 5.29 -5.81
CA PHE A 51 2.69 5.43 -6.93
C PHE A 51 2.29 6.57 -7.86
N ARG A 52 1.02 6.63 -8.30
CA ARG A 52 0.55 7.69 -9.20
C ARG A 52 0.69 9.07 -8.59
N LEU A 53 0.39 9.21 -7.29
CA LEU A 53 0.59 10.47 -6.57
C LEU A 53 2.08 10.84 -6.51
N ALA A 54 2.95 9.87 -6.19
CA ALA A 54 4.39 10.10 -6.14
C ALA A 54 4.95 10.55 -7.50
N GLN A 55 4.50 9.92 -8.59
CA GLN A 55 4.86 10.31 -9.95
C GLN A 55 4.40 11.72 -10.29
N GLN A 56 3.16 12.09 -9.93
CA GLN A 56 2.62 13.43 -10.16
C GLN A 56 3.39 14.53 -9.43
N GLU A 57 3.86 14.23 -8.22
CA GLU A 57 4.64 15.16 -7.38
C GLU A 57 6.15 15.13 -7.71
N GLY A 58 6.58 14.33 -8.68
CA GLY A 58 7.98 14.26 -9.12
C GLY A 58 8.92 13.52 -8.18
N TYR A 59 8.40 12.66 -7.29
CA TYR A 59 9.22 11.79 -6.46
C TYR A 59 9.83 10.64 -7.28
N ASP A 60 10.97 10.14 -6.82
CA ASP A 60 11.56 8.91 -7.34
C ASP A 60 10.65 7.72 -7.02
N VAL A 61 10.26 7.00 -8.07
CA VAL A 61 9.34 5.86 -8.02
C VAL A 61 10.00 4.56 -8.46
N GLN A 62 11.33 4.53 -8.67
CA GLN A 62 12.03 3.34 -9.13
C GLN A 62 11.83 2.12 -8.21
N ALA A 63 11.75 2.35 -6.90
CA ALA A 63 11.46 1.28 -5.93
C ALA A 63 10.08 0.65 -6.15
N PHE A 64 9.08 1.46 -6.50
CA PHE A 64 7.76 0.96 -6.87
C PHE A 64 7.86 0.14 -8.15
N GLU A 65 8.48 0.67 -9.20
CA GLU A 65 8.61 0.00 -10.50
C GLU A 65 9.30 -1.37 -10.38
N LEU A 66 10.39 -1.47 -9.61
CA LEU A 66 11.09 -2.73 -9.34
C LEU A 66 10.22 -3.73 -8.61
N TRP A 67 9.48 -3.27 -7.59
CA TRP A 67 8.56 -4.13 -6.85
C TRP A 67 7.41 -4.63 -7.72
N PHE A 68 6.77 -3.73 -8.50
CA PHE A 68 5.72 -4.10 -9.45
C PHE A 68 6.22 -5.10 -10.50
N ALA A 69 7.42 -4.90 -11.05
CA ALA A 69 7.99 -5.80 -12.05
C ALA A 69 8.22 -7.21 -11.48
N LYS A 70 8.66 -7.31 -10.22
CA LYS A 70 8.85 -8.58 -9.53
C LYS A 70 7.54 -9.34 -9.33
N ASP A 71 6.47 -8.62 -9.01
CA ASP A 71 5.18 -9.22 -8.62
C ASP A 71 4.08 -8.97 -9.68
N ALA A 72 4.45 -8.76 -10.95
CA ALA A 72 3.51 -8.33 -12.00
C ALA A 72 2.32 -9.28 -12.20
N GLU A 73 2.56 -10.60 -12.09
CA GLU A 73 1.52 -11.63 -12.19
C GLU A 73 0.48 -11.51 -11.07
N LEU A 74 0.90 -11.10 -9.88
CA LEU A 74 0.03 -10.89 -8.72
C LEU A 74 -0.90 -9.71 -8.94
N PHE A 75 -0.39 -8.60 -9.47
CA PHE A 75 -1.23 -7.45 -9.84
C PHE A 75 -2.22 -7.80 -10.95
N ALA A 76 -1.76 -8.52 -11.98
CA ALA A 76 -2.60 -8.96 -13.08
C ALA A 76 -3.72 -9.90 -12.60
N HIS A 77 -3.44 -10.81 -11.67
CA HIS A 77 -4.42 -11.70 -11.05
C HIS A 77 -5.60 -10.93 -10.43
N TYR A 78 -5.34 -9.77 -9.82
CA TYR A 78 -6.37 -8.92 -9.23
C TYR A 78 -6.97 -7.89 -10.21
N GLY A 79 -6.63 -7.96 -11.50
CA GLY A 79 -7.08 -7.02 -12.53
C GLY A 79 -6.55 -5.60 -12.32
N LEU A 80 -5.43 -5.45 -11.59
CA LEU A 80 -4.81 -4.16 -11.33
C LEU A 80 -3.85 -3.86 -12.47
N GLU A 81 -4.34 -3.08 -13.44
CA GLU A 81 -3.53 -2.63 -14.56
C GLU A 81 -2.64 -1.44 -14.19
N TRP A 82 -1.39 -1.59 -14.58
CA TRP A 82 -0.41 -0.53 -14.59
C TRP A 82 -0.42 0.18 -15.96
N ARG A 83 -0.64 1.49 -15.97
CA ARG A 83 -0.30 2.34 -17.11
C ARG A 83 0.72 3.35 -16.62
N VAL A 84 2.00 3.14 -16.94
CA VAL A 84 2.92 4.29 -17.01
C VAL A 84 2.37 5.14 -18.15
N GLY A 85 1.89 6.33 -17.82
CA GLY A 85 1.80 7.41 -18.80
C GLY A 85 3.15 8.07 -18.91
#